data_AF-A0A7C2VSH3-F1
#
_entry.id   AF-A0A7C2VSH3-F1
#
_cell.length_a   1.000
_cell.length_b   1.000
_cell.length_c   1.000
_cell.angle_alpha   90.00
_cell.angle_beta   90.00
_cell.angle_gamma   90.00
#
_symmetry.space_group_name_H-M   'P 1'
#
loop_
_entity.id
_entity.type
_entity.pdbx_description
1 polymer ?
#
loop_
_entity_poly.entity_id
_entity_poly.type
_entity_poly.pdbx_seq_one_letter_code
_entity_poly.pdbx_strand_id
1 'polypeptide(L)'
;MTEIMRSEVNLALENALAKLKLRQSEDGRFEGGLSSNTYPTCSFAVIERLLGETVDEGVIGWLLENQNRDGMWGLDTSGISDPQATALVRALLKSVSGRRLIPDVEAALRRSPPVKPSIFHVRLLSALLGETSWDEVIPGRGINLAIRLLSRLPRSLRSKVSPPPTFSPPPELFLTPIFEDLFIAEQHTLVPILLMIELERKGRSDLARMLLEWLLARRLPDGSWFRVNFITSLSTMALIRCRDRGFPGLDHLIEESVVWLEGTRNNDGGFR
;
A
#
# COMPACT_ATOMS: atom_id res chain seq x y z
N MET A 1 38.63 -29.36 -5.27
CA MET A 1 37.45 -29.62 -4.41
C MET A 1 37.73 -30.92 -3.66
N THR A 2 37.96 -30.85 -2.35
CA THR A 2 38.36 -32.01 -1.53
C THR A 2 37.20 -32.99 -1.36
N GLU A 3 37.51 -34.27 -1.12
CA GLU A 3 36.52 -35.35 -0.94
C GLU A 3 35.60 -35.10 0.26
N ILE A 4 36.13 -34.51 1.34
CA ILE A 4 35.38 -34.03 2.51
C ILE A 4 34.33 -33.00 2.10
N MET A 5 34.71 -31.98 1.32
CA MET A 5 33.80 -30.93 0.85
C MET A 5 32.69 -31.49 -0.04
N ARG A 6 32.95 -32.57 -0.80
CA ARG A 6 31.93 -33.27 -1.60
C ARG A 6 30.94 -34.04 -0.72
N SER A 7 31.42 -34.68 0.36
CA SER A 7 30.56 -35.40 1.30
C SER A 7 29.63 -34.46 2.08
N GLU A 8 30.14 -33.33 2.55
CA GLU A 8 29.34 -32.32 3.26
C GLU A 8 28.26 -31.72 2.37
N VAL A 9 28.57 -31.43 1.11
CA VAL A 9 27.59 -30.92 0.14
C VAL A 9 26.49 -31.96 -0.13
N ASN A 10 26.84 -33.23 -0.29
CA ASN A 10 25.84 -34.29 -0.50
C ASN A 10 24.90 -34.42 0.70
N LEU A 11 25.45 -34.39 1.91
CA LEU A 11 24.65 -34.44 3.13
C LEU A 11 23.72 -33.22 3.25
N ALA A 12 24.20 -32.03 2.90
CA ALA A 12 23.38 -30.82 2.87
C ALA A 12 22.22 -30.93 1.86
N LEU A 13 22.48 -31.48 0.67
CA LEU A 13 21.46 -31.71 -0.36
C LEU A 13 20.40 -32.73 0.09
N GLU A 14 20.83 -33.86 0.66
CA GLU A 14 19.90 -34.89 1.17
C GLU A 14 18.99 -34.33 2.26
N ASN A 15 19.57 -33.57 3.20
CA ASN A 15 18.81 -32.90 4.26
C ASN A 15 17.83 -31.86 3.72
N ALA A 16 18.25 -31.03 2.75
CA ALA A 16 17.39 -30.03 2.13
C ALA A 16 16.22 -30.69 1.37
N LEU A 17 16.49 -31.76 0.62
CA LEU A 17 15.46 -32.52 -0.09
C LEU A 17 14.45 -33.14 0.86
N ALA A 18 14.93 -33.75 1.96
CA ALA A 18 14.04 -34.31 2.98
C ALA A 18 13.14 -33.24 3.60
N LYS A 19 13.71 -32.08 3.95
CA LYS A 19 12.94 -30.95 4.53
C LYS A 19 11.93 -30.36 3.55
N LEU A 20 12.28 -30.20 2.28
CA LEU A 20 11.34 -29.69 1.27
C LEU A 20 10.21 -30.68 1.01
N LYS A 21 10.50 -31.98 0.87
CA LYS A 21 9.44 -32.99 0.70
C LYS A 21 8.43 -33.00 1.85
N LEU A 22 8.89 -32.75 3.09
CA LEU A 22 8.01 -32.62 4.26
C LEU A 22 7.12 -31.36 4.27
N ARG A 23 7.47 -30.33 3.49
CA ARG A 23 6.69 -29.08 3.37
C ARG A 23 5.83 -29.04 2.11
N GLN A 24 5.92 -30.06 1.26
CA GLN A 24 5.10 -30.14 0.05
C GLN A 24 3.70 -30.63 0.43
N SER A 25 2.69 -29.90 0.00
CA SER A 25 1.28 -30.29 0.11
C SER A 25 1.00 -31.55 -0.74
N GLU A 26 -0.09 -32.25 -0.45
CA GLU A 26 -0.49 -33.48 -1.17
C GLU A 26 -0.66 -33.26 -2.69
N ASP A 27 -1.07 -32.05 -3.08
CA ASP A 27 -1.21 -31.61 -4.48
C ASP A 27 0.11 -31.19 -5.14
N GLY A 28 1.23 -31.29 -4.41
CA GLY A 28 2.56 -30.91 -4.89
C GLY A 28 2.93 -29.45 -4.66
N ARG A 29 2.06 -28.63 -4.07
CA ARG A 29 2.31 -27.19 -3.83
C ARG A 29 3.23 -26.95 -2.63
N PHE A 30 3.88 -25.80 -2.62
CA PHE A 30 4.58 -25.26 -1.45
C PHE A 30 3.91 -23.98 -1.00
N GLU A 31 3.73 -23.84 0.31
CA GLU A 31 3.18 -22.64 0.93
C GLU A 31 4.13 -22.13 1.99
N GLY A 32 4.28 -20.81 2.05
CA GLY A 32 5.07 -20.11 3.05
C GLY A 32 4.33 -18.87 3.51
N GLY A 33 4.48 -18.52 4.79
CA GLY A 33 4.02 -17.23 5.30
C GLY A 33 4.90 -16.11 4.75
N LEU A 34 4.26 -15.04 4.26
CA LEU A 34 4.96 -13.79 3.96
C LEU A 34 5.20 -13.02 5.26
N SER A 35 6.41 -12.48 5.42
CA SER A 35 6.74 -11.62 6.54
C SER A 35 5.95 -10.32 6.50
N SER A 36 5.75 -9.71 7.67
CA SER A 36 5.14 -8.40 7.78
C SER A 36 5.95 -7.34 7.02
N ASN A 37 5.26 -6.32 6.53
CA ASN A 37 5.82 -5.23 5.74
C ASN A 37 5.23 -3.89 6.17
N THR A 38 6.02 -2.82 6.11
CA THR A 38 5.64 -1.50 6.58
C THR A 38 4.44 -0.92 5.83
N TYR A 39 4.32 -1.13 4.51
CA TYR A 39 3.20 -0.56 3.75
C TYR A 39 1.84 -1.20 4.09
N PRO A 40 1.68 -2.54 4.02
CA PRO A 40 0.49 -3.22 4.52
C PRO A 40 0.11 -2.85 5.95
N THR A 41 1.11 -2.80 6.83
CA THR A 41 0.90 -2.53 8.26
C THR A 41 0.39 -1.10 8.47
N CYS A 42 1.02 -0.11 7.82
CA CYS A 42 0.56 1.28 7.91
C CYS A 42 -0.76 1.52 7.18
N SER A 43 -1.01 0.86 6.04
CA SER A 43 -2.24 1.06 5.28
C SER A 43 -3.46 0.54 6.02
N PHE A 44 -3.33 -0.55 6.78
CA PHE A 44 -4.38 -0.99 7.69
C PHE A 44 -4.68 0.05 8.77
N ALA A 45 -3.64 0.59 9.42
CA ALA A 45 -3.80 1.64 10.42
C ALA A 45 -4.50 2.90 9.86
N VAL A 46 -4.20 3.28 8.62
CA VAL A 46 -4.87 4.41 7.94
C VAL A 46 -6.37 4.13 7.78
N ILE A 47 -6.77 2.88 7.50
CA ILE A 47 -8.19 2.50 7.41
C ILE A 47 -8.88 2.66 8.76
N GLU A 48 -8.30 2.15 9.84
CA GLU A 48 -8.84 2.32 11.21
C GLU A 48 -9.05 3.81 11.52
N ARG A 49 -8.06 4.66 11.17
CA ARG A 49 -8.14 6.11 11.33
C ARG A 49 -9.30 6.73 10.55
N LEU A 50 -9.52 6.31 9.30
CA LEU A 50 -10.61 6.80 8.46
C LEU A 50 -11.99 6.31 8.92
N LEU A 51 -12.05 5.15 9.57
CA LEU A 51 -13.26 4.64 10.23
C LEU A 51 -13.54 5.34 11.57
N GLY A 52 -12.60 6.14 12.07
CA GLY A 52 -12.71 6.80 13.37
C GLY A 52 -12.34 5.89 14.54
N GLU A 53 -11.71 4.75 14.27
CA GLU A 53 -11.28 3.76 15.24
C GLU A 53 -9.92 4.15 15.85
N THR A 54 -9.60 3.49 16.96
CA THR A 54 -8.25 3.54 17.54
C THR A 54 -7.34 2.62 16.75
N VAL A 55 -6.15 3.09 16.40
CA VAL A 55 -5.15 2.24 15.73
C VAL A 55 -4.76 1.09 16.65
N ASP A 56 -4.73 -0.11 16.08
CA ASP A 56 -4.39 -1.34 16.77
C ASP A 56 -3.04 -1.27 17.51
N GLU A 57 -3.02 -1.71 18.77
CA GLU A 57 -1.82 -1.66 19.62
C GLU A 57 -0.70 -2.59 19.10
N GLY A 58 -1.04 -3.70 18.44
CA GLY A 58 -0.10 -4.61 17.78
C GLY A 58 0.54 -4.00 16.54
N VAL A 59 -0.20 -3.20 15.77
CA VAL A 59 0.35 -2.41 14.65
C VAL A 59 1.38 -1.41 15.17
N ILE A 60 1.04 -0.66 16.23
CA ILE A 60 1.97 0.28 16.86
C ILE A 60 3.19 -0.46 17.44
N GLY A 61 2.97 -1.56 18.16
CA GLY A 61 4.03 -2.40 18.71
C GLY A 61 5.01 -2.87 17.65
N TRP A 62 4.50 -3.42 16.54
CA TRP A 62 5.32 -3.86 15.42
C TRP A 62 6.18 -2.72 14.86
N LEU A 63 5.61 -1.53 14.66
CA LEU A 63 6.35 -0.37 14.17
C LEU A 63 7.44 0.06 15.15
N LEU A 64 7.19 0.05 16.46
CA LEU A 64 8.19 0.42 17.46
C LEU A 64 9.35 -0.58 17.52
N GLU A 65 9.04 -1.87 17.42
CA GLU A 65 10.03 -2.96 17.44
C GLU A 65 10.89 -2.99 16.17
N ASN A 66 10.33 -2.60 15.02
CA ASN A 66 11.02 -2.57 13.73
C ASN A 66 11.68 -1.21 13.40
N GLN A 67 11.85 -0.33 14.38
CA GLN A 67 12.66 0.88 14.20
C GLN A 67 14.15 0.52 14.19
N ASN A 68 14.85 0.89 13.12
CA ASN A 68 16.29 0.66 12.98
C ASN A 68 17.11 1.51 13.95
N ARG A 69 18.39 1.14 14.11
CA ARG A 69 19.34 1.85 15.01
C ARG A 69 19.54 3.32 14.66
N ASP A 70 19.40 3.68 13.41
CA ASP A 70 19.46 5.06 12.89
C ASP A 70 18.14 5.84 13.11
N GLY A 71 17.14 5.22 13.75
CA GLY A 71 15.83 5.80 13.98
C GLY A 71 14.89 5.77 12.77
N MET A 72 15.30 5.17 11.66
CA MET A 72 14.46 5.03 10.45
C MET A 72 13.72 3.69 10.43
N TRP A 73 12.85 3.50 9.43
CA TRP A 73 12.14 2.24 9.18
C TRP A 73 12.44 1.75 7.76
N GLY A 74 12.47 0.43 7.60
CA GLY A 74 12.58 -0.24 6.30
C GLY A 74 11.22 -0.58 5.69
N LEU A 75 11.25 -1.14 4.48
CA LEU A 75 10.04 -1.69 3.84
C LEU A 75 9.70 -3.08 4.43
N ASP A 76 10.72 -3.88 4.70
CA ASP A 76 10.60 -5.27 5.09
C ASP A 76 11.59 -5.61 6.23
N THR A 77 11.73 -6.91 6.52
CA THR A 77 12.58 -7.45 7.59
C THR A 77 14.08 -7.44 7.27
N SER A 78 14.50 -6.84 6.14
CA SER A 78 15.93 -6.75 5.77
C SER A 78 16.75 -5.84 6.69
N GLY A 79 16.09 -4.99 7.49
CA GLY A 79 16.76 -3.99 8.32
C GLY A 79 17.37 -2.82 7.52
N ILE A 80 17.03 -2.70 6.23
CA ILE A 80 17.47 -1.60 5.38
C ILE A 80 16.50 -0.43 5.53
N SER A 81 16.98 0.69 6.04
CA SER A 81 16.19 1.92 6.18
C SER A 81 15.74 2.46 4.82
N ASP A 82 14.45 2.82 4.72
CA ASP A 82 13.84 3.42 3.54
C ASP A 82 13.20 4.77 3.88
N PRO A 83 13.51 5.85 3.15
CA PRO A 83 12.93 7.17 3.43
C PRO A 83 11.41 7.25 3.30
N GLN A 84 10.80 6.48 2.39
CA GLN A 84 9.36 6.56 2.12
C GLN A 84 8.55 5.76 3.15
N ALA A 85 9.05 4.59 3.53
CA ALA A 85 8.58 3.84 4.70
C ALA A 85 8.68 4.69 5.96
N THR A 86 9.84 5.31 6.20
CA THR A 86 10.06 6.21 7.35
C THR A 86 9.07 7.38 7.35
N ALA A 87 8.85 8.03 6.20
CA ALA A 87 7.90 9.13 6.10
C ALA A 87 6.47 8.69 6.46
N LEU A 88 6.03 7.53 5.96
CA LEU A 88 4.71 6.99 6.25
C LEU A 88 4.55 6.63 7.73
N VAL A 89 5.51 5.91 8.31
CA VAL A 89 5.48 5.52 9.72
C VAL A 89 5.45 6.75 10.61
N ARG A 90 6.29 7.76 10.33
CA ARG A 90 6.26 9.03 11.06
C ARG A 90 4.91 9.71 10.96
N ALA A 91 4.29 9.74 9.77
CA ALA A 91 2.98 10.36 9.62
C ALA A 91 1.91 9.63 10.45
N LEU A 92 1.93 8.30 10.44
CA LEU A 92 1.00 7.49 11.23
C LEU A 92 1.21 7.69 12.73
N LEU A 93 2.45 7.57 13.22
CA LEU A 93 2.79 7.74 14.63
C LEU A 93 2.42 9.12 15.17
N LYS A 94 2.59 10.18 14.37
CA LYS A 94 2.12 11.52 14.74
C LYS A 94 0.60 11.62 14.81
N SER A 95 -0.12 10.95 13.92
CA SER A 95 -1.58 10.96 13.93
C SER A 95 -2.21 10.33 15.18
N VAL A 96 -1.43 9.49 15.89
CA VAL A 96 -1.83 8.83 17.15
C VAL A 96 -1.17 9.46 18.38
N SER A 97 -0.05 10.18 18.24
CA SER A 97 0.56 10.93 19.33
C SER A 97 -0.41 11.98 19.89
N GLY A 98 -0.67 11.92 21.20
CA GLY A 98 -1.52 12.90 21.91
C GLY A 98 -2.96 12.44 22.25
N ARG A 99 -3.47 11.33 21.68
CA ARG A 99 -4.80 10.78 22.06
C ARG A 99 -4.73 9.75 23.20
N ARG A 100 -3.57 9.09 23.34
CA ARG A 100 -3.20 8.20 24.45
C ARG A 100 -1.68 8.28 24.51
N LEU A 101 -1.10 8.70 25.64
CA LEU A 101 0.35 8.69 25.81
C LEU A 101 0.81 7.22 25.75
N ILE A 102 1.36 6.82 24.61
CA ILE A 102 2.23 5.65 24.52
C ILE A 102 3.64 6.24 24.54
N PRO A 103 4.33 6.29 25.70
CA PRO A 103 5.62 7.00 25.84
C PRO A 103 6.66 6.60 24.79
N ASP A 104 6.56 5.37 24.29
CA ASP A 104 7.46 4.82 23.28
C ASP A 104 7.27 5.43 21.89
N VAL A 105 6.05 5.89 21.53
CA VAL A 105 5.78 6.55 20.25
C VAL A 105 6.52 7.87 20.14
N GLU A 106 6.46 8.68 21.20
CA GLU A 106 7.18 9.96 21.27
C GLU A 106 8.70 9.76 21.24
N ALA A 107 9.19 8.72 21.92
CA ALA A 107 10.61 8.36 21.87
C ALA A 107 11.01 7.94 20.45
N ALA A 108 10.22 7.11 19.77
CA ALA A 108 10.48 6.68 18.41
C ALA A 108 10.49 7.86 17.41
N LEU A 109 9.53 8.78 17.53
CA LEU A 109 9.48 9.99 16.69
C LEU A 109 10.69 10.91 16.91
N ARG A 110 11.18 11.04 18.15
CA ARG A 110 12.40 11.81 18.48
C ARG A 110 13.67 11.18 17.94
N ARG A 111 13.79 9.85 17.96
CA ARG A 111 14.94 9.13 17.39
C ARG A 111 15.01 9.25 15.88
N SER A 112 13.85 9.34 15.23
CA SER A 112 13.74 9.37 13.80
C SER A 112 14.04 10.77 13.21
N PRO A 113 14.85 10.88 12.14
CA PRO A 113 15.07 12.15 11.47
C PRO A 113 13.79 12.65 10.77
N PRO A 114 13.64 13.96 10.53
CA PRO A 114 12.56 14.47 9.71
C PRO A 114 12.76 14.00 8.26
N VAL A 115 11.78 13.29 7.72
CA VAL A 115 11.77 12.83 6.32
C VAL A 115 10.50 13.31 5.65
N LYS A 116 10.64 13.92 4.47
CA LYS A 116 9.49 14.33 3.65
C LYS A 116 9.15 13.25 2.61
N PRO A 117 7.86 12.92 2.43
CA PRO A 117 7.44 11.96 1.41
C PRO A 117 7.69 12.53 0.00
N SER A 118 8.30 11.73 -0.87
CA SER A 118 8.62 12.12 -2.24
C SER A 118 7.85 11.32 -3.28
N ILE A 119 7.39 10.10 -2.95
CA ILE A 119 6.56 9.28 -3.83
C ILE A 119 5.07 9.57 -3.61
N PHE A 120 4.29 9.54 -4.69
CA PHE A 120 2.94 10.11 -4.69
C PHE A 120 1.96 9.41 -3.72
N HIS A 121 2.01 8.08 -3.63
CA HIS A 121 1.09 7.34 -2.76
C HIS A 121 1.42 7.55 -1.27
N VAL A 122 2.68 7.76 -0.91
CA VAL A 122 3.04 8.10 0.48
C VAL A 122 2.59 9.53 0.81
N ARG A 123 2.67 10.48 -0.13
CA ARG A 123 2.05 11.82 0.06
C ARG A 123 0.54 11.71 0.26
N LEU A 124 -0.14 10.88 -0.54
CA LEU A 124 -1.58 10.63 -0.40
C LEU A 124 -1.92 10.07 0.99
N LEU A 125 -1.25 9.01 1.43
CA LEU A 125 -1.48 8.42 2.76
C LEU A 125 -1.16 9.41 3.89
N SER A 126 -0.11 10.21 3.73
CA SER A 126 0.23 11.29 4.68
C SER A 126 -0.86 12.37 4.73
N ALA A 127 -1.48 12.71 3.59
CA ALA A 127 -2.60 13.64 3.53
C ALA A 127 -3.88 13.07 4.17
N LEU A 128 -4.15 11.78 4.00
CA LEU A 128 -5.24 11.09 4.70
C LEU A 128 -5.05 11.10 6.22
N LEU A 129 -3.80 11.07 6.68
CA LEU A 129 -3.44 11.19 8.10
C LEU A 129 -3.38 12.64 8.62
N GLY A 130 -3.54 13.64 7.75
CA GLY A 130 -3.50 15.06 8.09
C GLY A 130 -2.09 15.66 8.22
N GLU A 131 -1.05 14.94 7.82
CA GLU A 131 0.36 15.36 7.95
C GLU A 131 0.89 16.11 6.73
N THR A 132 0.17 16.07 5.62
CA THR A 132 0.52 16.75 4.36
C THR A 132 -0.72 17.38 3.76
N SER A 133 -0.57 18.54 3.11
CA SER A 133 -1.70 19.18 2.42
C SER A 133 -2.09 18.39 1.17
N TRP A 134 -3.40 18.33 0.87
CA TRP A 134 -3.89 17.78 -0.39
C TRP A 134 -3.37 18.55 -1.61
N ASP A 135 -2.93 19.80 -1.48
CA ASP A 135 -2.27 20.55 -2.55
C ASP A 135 -0.95 19.93 -3.02
N GLU A 136 -0.25 19.16 -2.15
CA GLU A 136 0.97 18.43 -2.50
C GLU A 136 0.67 17.07 -3.19
N VAL A 137 -0.59 16.64 -3.14
CA VAL A 137 -1.08 15.40 -3.75
C VAL A 137 -1.78 15.67 -5.07
N ILE A 138 -2.57 16.74 -5.14
CA ILE A 138 -3.38 17.07 -6.32
C ILE A 138 -2.46 17.49 -7.48
N PRO A 139 -2.59 16.88 -8.66
CA PRO A 139 -1.74 17.21 -9.79
C PRO A 139 -2.00 18.62 -10.32
N GLY A 140 -0.92 19.31 -10.68
CA GLY A 140 -0.97 20.62 -11.34
C GLY A 140 -1.64 20.57 -12.71
N ARG A 141 -2.30 21.67 -13.10
CA ARG A 141 -3.13 21.76 -14.31
C ARG A 141 -2.40 21.45 -15.63
N GLY A 142 -1.10 21.77 -15.72
CA GLY A 142 -0.31 21.57 -16.95
C GLY A 142 -0.09 20.11 -17.34
N ILE A 143 -0.23 19.20 -16.37
CA ILE A 143 0.02 17.77 -16.54
C ILE A 143 -0.99 17.12 -17.50
N ASN A 144 -2.24 17.56 -17.44
CA ASN A 144 -3.31 17.02 -18.29
C ASN A 144 -3.02 17.22 -19.79
N LEU A 145 -2.36 18.32 -20.15
CA LEU A 145 -1.94 18.56 -21.53
C LEU A 145 -0.86 17.57 -21.96
N ALA A 146 0.15 17.33 -21.12
CA ALA A 146 1.23 16.40 -21.42
C ALA A 146 0.71 14.97 -21.65
N ILE A 147 -0.18 14.48 -20.78
CA ILE A 147 -0.80 13.16 -20.91
C ILE A 147 -1.62 13.04 -22.19
N ARG A 148 -2.41 14.06 -22.54
CA ARG A 148 -3.18 14.09 -23.81
C ARG A 148 -2.28 14.04 -25.04
N LEU A 149 -1.14 14.73 -25.02
CA LEU A 149 -0.16 14.69 -26.11
C LEU A 149 0.49 13.31 -26.21
N LEU A 150 0.94 12.75 -25.08
CA LEU A 150 1.53 11.41 -25.03
C LEU A 150 0.54 10.31 -25.47
N SER A 151 -0.75 10.48 -25.21
CA SER A 151 -1.80 9.54 -25.61
C SER A 151 -1.97 9.42 -27.13
N ARG A 152 -1.46 10.37 -27.91
CA ARG A 152 -1.47 10.34 -29.38
C ARG A 152 -0.32 9.51 -29.96
N LEU A 153 0.67 9.14 -29.15
CA LEU A 153 1.79 8.34 -29.60
C LEU A 153 1.35 6.89 -29.87
N PRO A 154 1.95 6.23 -30.88
CA PRO A 154 1.77 4.80 -31.09
C PRO A 154 2.03 3.98 -29.83
N ARG A 155 1.27 2.90 -29.66
CA ARG A 155 1.37 1.99 -28.50
C ARG A 155 2.81 1.54 -28.22
N SER A 156 3.58 1.23 -29.25
CA SER A 156 4.98 0.79 -29.15
C SER A 156 5.93 1.79 -28.49
N LEU A 157 5.62 3.08 -28.56
CA LEU A 157 6.36 4.16 -27.91
C LEU A 157 5.78 4.46 -26.53
N ARG A 158 4.45 4.48 -26.42
CA ARG A 158 3.71 4.84 -25.22
C ARG A 158 3.83 3.82 -24.09
N SER A 159 3.84 2.52 -24.40
CA SER A 159 4.00 1.45 -23.41
C SER A 159 5.38 1.41 -22.75
N LYS A 160 6.36 2.16 -23.29
CA LYS A 160 7.70 2.31 -22.71
C LYS A 160 7.82 3.51 -21.76
N VAL A 161 6.76 4.30 -21.63
CA VAL A 161 6.75 5.50 -20.79
C VAL A 161 6.02 5.17 -19.48
N SER A 162 6.78 4.98 -18.41
CA SER A 162 6.23 4.94 -17.06
C SER A 162 6.29 6.35 -16.45
N PRO A 163 5.19 6.88 -15.88
CA PRO A 163 5.27 8.15 -15.16
C PRO A 163 6.23 8.04 -13.98
N PRO A 164 7.02 9.09 -13.67
CA PRO A 164 7.93 9.06 -12.52
C PRO A 164 7.18 8.75 -11.21
N PRO A 165 7.73 7.95 -10.29
CA PRO A 165 7.06 7.62 -9.01
C PRO A 165 6.82 8.84 -8.09
N THR A 166 7.51 9.95 -8.33
CA THR A 166 7.33 11.20 -7.60
C THR A 166 6.15 12.02 -8.11
N PHE A 167 5.61 11.67 -9.27
CA PHE A 167 4.57 12.39 -9.96
C PHE A 167 3.19 11.88 -9.56
N SER A 168 2.27 12.81 -9.28
CA SER A 168 0.87 12.48 -9.04
C SER A 168 0.12 12.40 -10.37
N PRO A 169 -0.44 11.25 -10.75
CA PRO A 169 -1.20 11.14 -11.98
C PRO A 169 -2.56 11.83 -11.83
N PRO A 170 -3.01 12.60 -12.83
CA PRO A 170 -4.34 13.18 -12.81
C PRO A 170 -5.41 12.12 -13.01
N PRO A 171 -6.59 12.27 -12.37
CA PRO A 171 -7.73 11.39 -12.59
C PRO A 171 -8.08 11.18 -14.07
N GLU A 172 -7.88 12.21 -14.90
CA GLU A 172 -8.12 12.13 -16.34
C GLU A 172 -7.24 11.11 -17.07
N LEU A 173 -6.13 10.63 -16.47
CA LEU A 173 -5.31 9.51 -16.98
C LEU A 173 -6.16 8.26 -17.26
N PHE A 174 -7.16 8.00 -16.40
CA PHE A 174 -8.08 6.87 -16.52
C PHE A 174 -8.82 6.82 -17.86
N LEU A 175 -9.06 7.97 -18.48
CA LEU A 175 -9.79 8.10 -19.75
C LEU A 175 -8.87 8.01 -20.98
N THR A 176 -7.62 7.57 -20.80
CA THR A 176 -6.63 7.57 -21.87
C THR A 176 -6.15 6.16 -22.19
N PRO A 177 -5.71 5.91 -23.43
CA PRO A 177 -5.07 4.64 -23.77
C PRO A 177 -3.84 4.34 -22.90
N ILE A 178 -3.18 5.35 -22.31
CA ILE A 178 -2.03 5.16 -21.40
C ILE A 178 -2.42 4.26 -20.24
N PHE A 179 -3.57 4.53 -19.63
CA PHE A 179 -4.07 3.72 -18.52
C PHE A 179 -4.36 2.27 -18.95
N GLU A 180 -4.97 2.08 -20.13
CA GLU A 180 -5.29 0.75 -20.67
C GLU A 180 -4.05 -0.12 -20.91
N ASP A 181 -2.90 0.50 -21.19
CA ASP A 181 -1.63 -0.18 -21.43
C ASP A 181 -0.81 -0.46 -20.18
N LEU A 182 -1.22 0.04 -19.01
CA LEU A 182 -0.54 -0.24 -17.76
C LEU A 182 -0.65 -1.71 -17.38
N PHE A 183 0.33 -2.21 -16.64
CA PHE A 183 0.24 -3.54 -16.05
C PHE A 183 -0.98 -3.60 -15.12
N ILE A 184 -1.65 -4.75 -15.05
CA ILE A 184 -2.93 -4.85 -14.34
C ILE A 184 -2.82 -4.47 -12.86
N ALA A 185 -1.72 -4.83 -12.18
CA ALA A 185 -1.51 -4.43 -10.79
C ALA A 185 -1.33 -2.90 -10.65
N GLU A 186 -0.74 -2.23 -11.64
CA GLU A 186 -0.63 -0.76 -11.65
C GLU A 186 -2.00 -0.12 -11.82
N GLN A 187 -2.87 -0.66 -12.69
CA GLN A 187 -4.25 -0.19 -12.83
C GLN A 187 -5.01 -0.30 -11.49
N HIS A 188 -4.91 -1.47 -10.85
CA HIS A 188 -5.53 -1.74 -9.55
C HIS A 188 -4.99 -0.85 -8.43
N THR A 189 -3.71 -0.44 -8.51
CA THR A 189 -3.12 0.50 -7.55
C THR A 189 -3.57 1.94 -7.82
N LEU A 190 -3.65 2.34 -9.10
CA LEU A 190 -3.92 3.73 -9.47
C LEU A 190 -5.38 4.11 -9.35
N VAL A 191 -6.33 3.27 -9.76
CA VAL A 191 -7.76 3.64 -9.74
C VAL A 191 -8.25 4.14 -8.38
N PRO A 192 -8.02 3.45 -7.25
CA PRO A 192 -8.43 3.98 -5.94
C PRO A 192 -7.76 5.32 -5.58
N ILE A 193 -6.51 5.52 -5.99
CA ILE A 193 -5.78 6.77 -5.78
C ILE A 193 -6.39 7.90 -6.62
N LEU A 194 -6.62 7.67 -7.90
CA LEU A 194 -7.27 8.62 -8.81
C LEU A 194 -8.67 8.99 -8.32
N LEU A 195 -9.41 8.02 -7.79
CA LEU A 195 -10.73 8.22 -7.20
C LEU A 195 -10.66 9.15 -5.99
N MET A 196 -9.76 8.89 -5.03
CA MET A 196 -9.58 9.76 -3.87
C MET A 196 -9.16 11.18 -4.25
N ILE A 197 -8.27 11.33 -5.24
CA ILE A 197 -7.86 12.65 -5.75
C ILE A 197 -9.05 13.37 -6.42
N GLU A 198 -9.85 12.68 -7.22
CA GLU A 198 -11.00 13.28 -7.90
C GLU A 198 -12.11 13.70 -6.92
N LEU A 199 -12.37 12.87 -5.90
CA LEU A 199 -13.28 13.21 -4.80
C LEU A 199 -12.83 14.48 -4.08
N GLU A 200 -11.53 14.62 -3.83
CA GLU A 200 -11.00 15.82 -3.17
C GLU A 200 -11.14 17.07 -4.05
N ARG A 201 -10.80 16.97 -5.34
CA ARG A 201 -10.82 18.11 -6.28
C ARG A 201 -12.22 18.57 -6.66
N LYS A 202 -13.13 17.62 -6.93
CA LYS A 202 -14.42 17.88 -7.62
C LYS A 202 -15.60 17.16 -6.97
N GLY A 203 -15.39 16.39 -5.90
CA GLY A 203 -16.46 15.65 -5.23
C GLY A 203 -17.07 14.56 -6.13
N ARG A 204 -18.40 14.50 -6.19
CA ARG A 204 -19.14 13.44 -6.90
C ARG A 204 -19.28 13.72 -8.40
N SER A 205 -18.16 13.87 -9.09
CA SER A 205 -18.12 14.04 -10.55
C SER A 205 -18.46 12.73 -11.28
N ASP A 206 -18.74 12.83 -12.59
CA ASP A 206 -18.95 11.63 -13.43
C ASP A 206 -17.69 10.76 -13.49
N LEU A 207 -16.52 11.38 -13.51
CA LEU A 207 -15.25 10.65 -13.45
C LEU A 207 -15.09 9.87 -12.14
N ALA A 208 -15.50 10.45 -11.00
CA ALA A 208 -15.52 9.73 -9.72
C ALA A 208 -16.47 8.52 -9.75
N ARG A 209 -17.64 8.65 -10.40
CA ARG A 209 -18.57 7.51 -10.59
C ARG A 209 -17.93 6.41 -11.45
N MET A 210 -17.32 6.77 -12.58
CA MET A 210 -16.65 5.81 -13.47
C MET A 210 -15.51 5.06 -12.78
N LEU A 211 -14.70 5.77 -11.99
CA LEU A 211 -13.60 5.17 -11.21
C LEU A 211 -14.15 4.21 -10.12
N LEU A 212 -15.22 4.60 -9.43
CA LEU A 212 -15.89 3.74 -8.44
C LEU A 212 -16.48 2.49 -9.12
N GLU A 213 -17.19 2.65 -10.23
CA GLU A 213 -17.75 1.53 -11.00
C GLU A 213 -16.66 0.56 -11.45
N TRP A 214 -15.52 1.07 -11.94
CA TRP A 214 -14.38 0.24 -12.32
C TRP A 214 -13.86 -0.60 -11.14
N LEU A 215 -13.76 0.03 -9.96
CA LEU A 215 -13.28 -0.60 -8.74
C LEU A 215 -14.25 -1.68 -8.27
N LEU A 216 -15.55 -1.39 -8.22
CA LEU A 216 -16.59 -2.34 -7.83
C LEU A 216 -16.65 -3.55 -8.78
N ALA A 217 -16.52 -3.33 -10.08
CA ALA A 217 -16.53 -4.40 -11.08
C ALA A 217 -15.34 -5.38 -10.99
N ARG A 218 -14.28 -5.01 -10.24
CA ARG A 218 -13.03 -5.78 -10.11
C ARG A 218 -12.76 -6.29 -8.71
N ARG A 219 -13.72 -6.12 -7.81
CA ARG A 219 -13.71 -6.75 -6.50
C ARG A 219 -13.81 -8.26 -6.66
N LEU A 220 -13.02 -9.00 -5.90
CA LEU A 220 -13.05 -10.46 -5.88
C LEU A 220 -14.11 -10.98 -4.89
N PRO A 221 -14.58 -12.24 -5.03
CA PRO A 221 -15.59 -12.82 -4.13
C PRO A 221 -15.17 -12.87 -2.66
N ASP A 222 -13.86 -12.84 -2.37
CA ASP A 222 -13.31 -12.82 -1.02
C ASP A 222 -13.23 -11.40 -0.41
N GLY A 223 -13.74 -10.39 -1.12
CA GLY A 223 -13.76 -8.99 -0.68
C GLY A 223 -12.51 -8.19 -1.03
N SER A 224 -11.48 -8.83 -1.59
CA SER A 224 -10.20 -8.20 -1.92
C SER A 224 -10.14 -7.60 -3.32
N TRP A 225 -9.08 -6.82 -3.57
CA TRP A 225 -8.65 -6.42 -4.90
C TRP A 225 -7.27 -7.01 -5.19
N PHE A 226 -7.18 -7.78 -6.27
CA PHE A 226 -5.94 -8.40 -6.74
C PHE A 226 -5.27 -9.35 -5.71
N ARG A 227 -5.94 -9.68 -4.58
CA ARG A 227 -5.40 -10.43 -3.44
C ARG A 227 -4.05 -9.90 -2.94
N VAL A 228 -3.84 -8.60 -3.05
CA VAL A 228 -2.67 -7.90 -2.52
C VAL A 228 -3.13 -6.94 -1.45
N ASN A 229 -2.51 -7.01 -0.26
CA ASN A 229 -2.90 -6.21 0.89
C ASN A 229 -2.92 -4.72 0.56
N PHE A 230 -1.80 -4.16 0.10
CA PHE A 230 -1.72 -2.72 -0.14
C PHE A 230 -2.74 -2.22 -1.19
N ILE A 231 -3.00 -2.99 -2.25
CA ILE A 231 -4.02 -2.69 -3.27
C ILE A 231 -5.41 -2.74 -2.65
N THR A 232 -5.70 -3.77 -1.87
CA THR A 232 -6.98 -3.91 -1.16
C THR A 232 -7.17 -2.76 -0.18
N SER A 233 -6.15 -2.37 0.58
CA SER A 233 -6.20 -1.24 1.50
C SER A 233 -6.51 0.06 0.77
N LEU A 234 -5.84 0.35 -0.35
CA LEU A 234 -6.13 1.54 -1.16
C LEU A 234 -7.58 1.57 -1.65
N SER A 235 -8.10 0.42 -2.10
CA SER A 235 -9.50 0.28 -2.50
C SER A 235 -10.46 0.50 -1.35
N THR A 236 -10.21 -0.09 -0.18
CA THR A 236 -10.99 0.12 1.05
C THR A 236 -11.00 1.59 1.46
N MET A 237 -9.85 2.27 1.44
CA MET A 237 -9.76 3.72 1.70
C MET A 237 -10.62 4.51 0.71
N ALA A 238 -10.54 4.19 -0.59
CA ALA A 238 -11.34 4.87 -1.61
C ALA A 238 -12.85 4.67 -1.39
N LEU A 239 -13.28 3.46 -1.00
CA LEU A 239 -14.67 3.18 -0.64
C LEU A 239 -15.12 3.99 0.58
N ILE A 240 -14.29 4.08 1.63
CA ILE A 240 -14.55 4.92 2.80
C ILE A 240 -14.72 6.38 2.39
N ARG A 241 -13.83 6.91 1.55
CA ARG A 241 -13.95 8.28 1.04
C ARG A 241 -15.21 8.49 0.20
N CYS A 242 -15.62 7.52 -0.61
CA CYS A 242 -16.89 7.57 -1.32
C CYS A 242 -18.08 7.61 -0.35
N ARG A 243 -18.10 6.74 0.68
CA ARG A 243 -19.14 6.73 1.71
C ARG A 243 -19.23 8.08 2.42
N ASP A 244 -18.10 8.65 2.85
CA ASP A 244 -18.03 9.95 3.51
C ASP A 244 -18.53 11.11 2.62
N ARG A 245 -18.42 10.96 1.30
CA ARG A 245 -18.93 11.91 0.30
C ARG A 245 -20.38 11.61 -0.12
N GLY A 246 -21.04 10.65 0.51
CA GLY A 246 -22.45 10.33 0.31
C GLY A 246 -22.76 9.45 -0.89
N PHE A 247 -21.84 8.56 -1.29
CA PHE A 247 -22.17 7.45 -2.19
C PHE A 247 -22.86 6.32 -1.39
N PRO A 248 -24.01 5.80 -1.84
CA PRO A 248 -24.79 4.83 -1.07
C PRO A 248 -24.27 3.39 -1.22
N GLY A 249 -24.61 2.54 -0.24
CA GLY A 249 -24.48 1.08 -0.37
C GLY A 249 -23.06 0.52 -0.22
N LEU A 250 -22.14 1.25 0.39
CA LEU A 250 -20.73 0.86 0.48
C LEU A 250 -20.33 0.19 1.79
N ASP A 251 -21.16 0.26 2.83
CA ASP A 251 -20.79 -0.20 4.18
C ASP A 251 -20.41 -1.69 4.23
N HIS A 252 -21.26 -2.57 3.69
CA HIS A 252 -20.94 -4.01 3.63
C HIS A 252 -19.66 -4.32 2.84
N LEU A 253 -19.37 -3.57 1.78
CA LEU A 253 -18.16 -3.76 0.97
C LEU A 253 -16.90 -3.38 1.75
N ILE A 254 -16.99 -2.29 2.52
CA ILE A 254 -15.93 -1.81 3.41
C ILE A 254 -15.69 -2.86 4.49
N GLU A 255 -16.75 -3.29 5.20
CA GLU A 255 -16.68 -4.31 6.25
C GLU A 255 -16.00 -5.61 5.76
N GLU A 256 -16.49 -6.19 4.66
CA GLU A 256 -15.92 -7.41 4.09
C GLU A 256 -14.45 -7.22 3.67
N SER A 257 -14.08 -6.04 3.16
CA SER A 257 -12.67 -5.76 2.80
C SER A 257 -11.77 -5.61 4.02
N VAL A 258 -12.28 -5.04 5.13
CA VAL A 258 -11.57 -4.96 6.41
C VAL A 258 -11.35 -6.35 6.99
N VAL A 259 -12.37 -7.23 6.95
CA VAL A 259 -12.22 -8.63 7.38
C VAL A 259 -11.14 -9.35 6.57
N TRP A 260 -11.10 -9.15 5.25
CA TRP A 260 -10.06 -9.74 4.42
C TRP A 260 -8.66 -9.22 4.79
N LEU A 261 -8.53 -7.90 5.00
CA LEU A 261 -7.26 -7.28 5.40
C LEU A 261 -6.79 -7.79 6.76
N GLU A 262 -7.67 -7.92 7.75
CA GLU A 262 -7.32 -8.52 9.05
C GLU A 262 -6.81 -9.96 8.92
N GLY A 263 -7.34 -10.73 7.97
CA GLY A 263 -6.82 -12.07 7.65
C GLY A 263 -5.36 -12.10 7.16
N THR A 264 -4.80 -10.95 6.76
CA THR A 264 -3.39 -10.82 6.37
C THR A 264 -2.46 -10.45 7.52
N ARG A 265 -2.99 -10.23 8.72
CA ARG A 265 -2.20 -9.98 9.93
C ARG A 265 -1.31 -11.19 10.28
N ASN A 266 -0.10 -10.91 10.74
CA ASN A 266 0.85 -11.88 11.29
C ASN A 266 0.83 -11.85 12.82
N ASN A 267 1.42 -12.88 13.43
CA ASN A 267 1.48 -13.00 14.90
C ASN A 267 2.33 -11.91 15.58
N ASP A 268 3.15 -11.18 14.82
CA ASP A 268 3.95 -10.05 15.28
C ASP A 268 3.18 -8.72 15.29
N GLY A 269 1.90 -8.73 14.93
CA GLY A 269 1.04 -7.54 14.84
C GLY A 269 1.16 -6.77 13.52
N GLY A 270 2.15 -7.08 12.69
CA GLY A 270 2.28 -6.52 11.35
C GLY A 270 1.41 -7.24 10.32
N PHE A 271 1.35 -6.68 9.11
CA PHE A 271 0.53 -7.18 8.01
C PHE A 271 1.41 -7.53 6.80
N ARG A 272 0.98 -8.50 6.00
CA ARG A 272 1.67 -8.99 4.79
C ARG A 272 0.90 -8.69 3.50
#